data_AF-A0A3N5FCP9-F1
#
_entry.id   AF-A0A3N5FCP9-F1
#
_cell.length_a   1.000
_cell.length_b   1.000
_cell.length_c   1.000
_cell.angle_alpha   90.00
_cell.angle_beta   90.00
_cell.angle_gamma   90.00
#
_symmetry.space_group_name_H-M   'P 1'
#
loop_
_entity.id
_entity.type
_entity.pdbx_description
1 polymer ?
#
loop_
_entity_poly.entity_id
_entity_poly.type
_entity_poly.pdbx_seq_one_letter_code
_entity_poly.pdbx_strand_id
1 'polypeptide(L)'
;MRRIEVKRFSFRLEKVLRYRKYLETKAQIKLMDAINEYHEKETSIKLLVARRMELADECSGEKKKGMDVARYRLYYHYFHKLNDEQEAGGIALKKTEEKVQTQRMLLTKESIKKKTLETLKDVQHGRYQEISGKEEQKMMDETAIIGIKRVNL
;
A
#
# COMPACT_ATOMS: atom_id res chain seq x y z
N MET A 1 -20.94 11.36 49.13
CA MET A 1 -19.70 11.59 48.35
C MET A 1 -20.06 11.63 46.87
N ARG A 2 -19.95 12.78 46.20
CA ARG A 2 -20.09 12.82 44.73
C ARG A 2 -18.77 12.34 44.12
N ARG A 3 -18.76 11.19 43.46
CA ARG A 3 -17.64 10.76 42.61
C ARG A 3 -17.53 11.77 41.47
N ILE A 4 -16.40 12.44 41.36
CA ILE A 4 -16.08 13.31 40.24
C ILE A 4 -15.60 12.39 39.11
N GLU A 5 -16.41 12.23 38.07
CA GLU A 5 -16.00 11.53 36.86
C GLU A 5 -15.07 12.43 36.04
N VAL A 6 -13.78 12.09 36.02
CA VAL A 6 -12.84 12.66 35.04
C VAL A 6 -13.28 12.15 33.66
N LYS A 7 -13.83 13.05 32.84
CA LYS A 7 -14.30 12.71 31.49
C LYS A 7 -13.11 12.28 30.63
N ARG A 8 -13.02 10.99 30.33
CA ARG A 8 -12.00 10.44 29.42
C ARG A 8 -12.02 11.15 28.06
N PHE A 9 -10.83 11.36 27.49
CA PHE A 9 -10.68 11.93 26.15
C PHE A 9 -11.48 11.13 25.11
N SER A 10 -12.23 11.84 24.27
CA SER A 10 -12.94 11.24 23.14
C SER A 10 -12.71 12.07 21.88
N PHE A 11 -12.30 11.40 20.81
CA PHE A 11 -12.09 12.03 19.52
C PHE A 11 -13.37 11.93 18.69
N ARG A 12 -14.00 13.08 18.39
CA ARG A 12 -15.29 13.13 17.66
C ARG A 12 -15.23 12.43 16.29
N LEU A 13 -14.07 12.44 15.63
CA LEU A 13 -13.87 11.85 14.31
C LEU A 13 -13.31 10.41 14.36
N GLU A 14 -13.40 9.71 15.49
CA GLU A 14 -12.84 8.36 15.63
C GLU A 14 -13.43 7.36 14.61
N LYS A 15 -14.73 7.47 14.30
CA LYS A 15 -15.36 6.63 13.27
C LYS A 15 -14.80 6.92 11.88
N VAL A 16 -14.57 8.20 11.56
CA VAL A 16 -13.97 8.63 10.29
C VAL A 16 -12.54 8.14 10.18
N LEU A 17 -11.76 8.25 11.26
CA LEU A 17 -10.39 7.76 11.33
C LEU A 17 -10.32 6.25 11.09
N ARG A 18 -11.20 5.46 11.73
CA ARG A 18 -11.31 4.01 11.48
C ARG A 18 -11.63 3.70 10.02
N TYR A 19 -12.57 4.43 9.43
CA TYR A 19 -12.88 4.25 8.01
C TYR A 19 -11.69 4.60 7.09
N ARG A 20 -10.94 5.66 7.40
CA ARG A 20 -9.71 5.99 6.65
C ARG A 20 -8.63 4.93 6.76
N LYS A 21 -8.44 4.33 7.94
CA LYS A 21 -7.54 3.18 8.12
C LYS A 21 -7.96 2.01 7.21
N TYR A 22 -9.25 1.69 7.18
CA TYR A 22 -9.77 0.67 6.27
C TYR A 22 -9.52 0.98 4.80
N LEU A 23 -9.71 2.23 4.36
CA LEU A 23 -9.45 2.63 2.97
C LEU A 23 -7.97 2.51 2.59
N GLU A 24 -7.06 2.86 3.50
CA GLU A 24 -5.62 2.65 3.30
C GLU A 24 -5.29 1.16 3.15
N THR A 25 -5.77 0.30 4.06
CA THR A 25 -5.58 -1.16 3.96
C THR A 25 -6.13 -1.70 2.64
N LYS A 26 -7.31 -1.24 2.21
CA LYS A 26 -7.88 -1.61 0.92
C LYS A 26 -7.01 -1.17 -0.26
N ALA A 27 -6.41 0.02 -0.20
CA ALA A 27 -5.50 0.51 -1.23
C ALA A 27 -4.17 -0.28 -1.25
N GLN A 28 -3.66 -0.70 -0.08
CA GLN A 28 -2.48 -1.57 0.02
C GLN A 28 -2.71 -2.92 -0.66
N ILE A 29 -3.86 -3.56 -0.39
CA ILE A 29 -4.23 -4.84 -1.03
C ILE A 29 -4.27 -4.67 -2.54
N LYS A 30 -4.97 -3.64 -3.04
CA LYS A 30 -5.05 -3.38 -4.49
C LYS A 30 -3.69 -3.12 -5.14
N LEU A 31 -2.78 -2.45 -4.44
CA LEU A 31 -1.42 -2.24 -4.92
C LEU A 31 -0.66 -3.56 -4.99
N MET A 32 -0.78 -4.41 -3.97
CA MET A 32 -0.15 -5.73 -3.95
C MET A 32 -0.66 -6.60 -5.09
N ASP A 33 -1.98 -6.63 -5.32
CA ASP A 33 -2.57 -7.36 -6.45
C ASP A 33 -2.03 -6.87 -7.80
N ALA A 34 -1.91 -5.55 -7.98
CA ALA A 34 -1.37 -4.97 -9.21
C ALA A 34 0.12 -5.30 -9.41
N ILE A 35 0.92 -5.33 -8.33
CA ILE A 35 2.34 -5.71 -8.37
C ILE A 35 2.49 -7.19 -8.75
N ASN A 36 1.67 -8.06 -8.16
CA ASN A 36 1.67 -9.49 -8.48
C ASN A 36 1.33 -9.72 -9.95
N GLU A 37 0.28 -9.08 -10.44
CA GLU A 37 -0.11 -9.14 -11.86
C GLU A 37 1.02 -8.65 -12.79
N TYR A 38 1.71 -7.57 -12.42
CA TYR A 38 2.88 -7.09 -13.16
C TYR A 38 3.99 -8.16 -13.20
N HIS A 39 4.35 -8.74 -12.06
CA HIS A 39 5.40 -9.76 -11.99
C HIS A 39 5.05 -11.06 -12.73
N GLU A 40 3.79 -11.48 -12.72
CA GLU A 40 3.33 -12.62 -13.50
C GLU A 40 3.52 -12.37 -15.00
N LYS A 41 3.14 -11.19 -15.49
CA LYS A 41 3.34 -10.81 -16.90
C LYS A 41 4.81 -10.68 -17.26
N GLU A 42 5.60 -10.07 -16.38
CA GLU A 42 7.04 -9.93 -16.57
C GLU A 42 7.72 -11.29 -16.67
N THR A 43 7.37 -12.22 -15.78
CA THR A 43 7.85 -13.61 -15.79
C THR A 43 7.45 -14.32 -17.08
N SER A 44 6.19 -14.19 -17.50
CA SER A 44 5.70 -14.80 -18.74
C SER A 44 6.47 -14.32 -19.97
N ILE A 45 6.78 -13.02 -20.07
CA ILE A 45 7.59 -12.47 -21.15
C ILE A 45 9.02 -13.01 -21.12
N LYS A 46 9.64 -13.09 -19.93
CA LYS A 46 10.98 -13.68 -19.76
C LYS A 46 11.02 -15.13 -20.25
N LEU A 47 9.98 -15.91 -19.96
CA LEU A 47 9.86 -17.30 -20.45
C LEU A 47 9.71 -17.35 -21.97
N LEU A 48 8.95 -16.44 -22.59
CA LEU A 48 8.86 -16.35 -24.05
C LEU A 48 10.20 -16.00 -24.71
N VAL A 49 10.96 -15.09 -24.09
CA VAL A 49 12.33 -14.74 -24.55
C VAL A 49 13.24 -15.95 -24.48
N ALA A 50 13.27 -16.65 -23.34
CA ALA A 50 14.07 -17.87 -23.18
C ALA A 50 13.69 -18.93 -24.22
N ARG A 51 12.38 -19.17 -24.40
CA ARG A 51 11.89 -20.15 -25.38
C ARG A 51 12.29 -19.79 -26.81
N ARG A 52 12.28 -18.51 -27.16
CA ARG A 52 12.74 -18.03 -28.47
C ARG A 52 14.24 -18.28 -28.68
N MET A 53 15.06 -18.10 -27.64
CA MET A 53 16.50 -18.39 -27.71
C MET A 53 16.75 -19.89 -27.92
N GLU A 54 16.10 -20.75 -27.14
CA GLU A 54 16.17 -22.21 -27.32
C GLU A 54 15.80 -22.62 -28.75
N LEU A 55 14.68 -22.09 -29.26
CA LEU A 55 14.22 -22.40 -30.62
C LEU A 55 15.21 -21.90 -31.69
N ALA A 56 15.89 -20.77 -31.45
CA ALA A 56 16.92 -20.25 -32.35
C ALA A 56 18.14 -21.16 -32.41
N ASP A 57 18.56 -21.70 -31.26
CA ASP A 57 19.66 -22.65 -31.16
C ASP A 57 19.29 -23.98 -31.83
N GLU A 58 18.09 -24.51 -31.60
CA GLU A 58 17.56 -25.70 -32.28
C GLU A 58 17.54 -25.51 -33.81
N CYS A 59 16.98 -24.39 -34.27
CA CYS A 59 16.90 -24.05 -35.69
C CYS A 59 18.30 -23.94 -36.34
N SER A 60 19.26 -23.34 -35.62
CA SER A 60 20.67 -23.25 -36.05
C SER A 60 21.31 -24.63 -36.18
N GLY A 61 21.08 -25.51 -35.19
CA GLY A 61 21.55 -26.89 -35.21
C GLY A 61 21.00 -27.70 -36.38
N GLU A 62 19.70 -27.58 -36.66
CA GLU A 62 19.06 -28.25 -37.79
C GLU A 62 19.52 -27.68 -39.14
N LYS A 63 19.75 -26.37 -39.24
CA LYS A 63 20.30 -25.75 -40.47
C LYS A 63 21.67 -26.33 -40.83
N LYS A 64 22.54 -26.55 -39.83
CA LYS A 64 23.86 -27.16 -40.05
C LYS A 64 23.80 -28.59 -40.59
N LYS A 65 22.70 -29.32 -40.35
CA LYS A 65 22.49 -30.70 -40.82
C LYS A 65 21.87 -30.78 -42.23
N GLY A 66 21.51 -29.65 -42.83
CA GLY A 66 20.72 -29.61 -44.06
C GLY A 66 19.22 -29.71 -43.75
N MET A 67 18.60 -28.56 -43.47
CA MET A 67 17.18 -28.45 -43.14
C MET A 67 16.32 -28.41 -44.40
N ASP A 68 15.25 -29.21 -44.44
CA ASP A 68 14.27 -29.15 -45.52
C ASP A 68 13.36 -27.90 -45.44
N VAL A 69 12.70 -27.59 -46.56
CA VAL A 69 11.86 -26.39 -46.69
C VAL A 69 10.63 -26.42 -45.77
N ALA A 70 10.04 -27.59 -45.52
CA ALA A 70 8.85 -27.72 -44.67
C ALA A 70 9.22 -27.46 -43.20
N ARG A 71 10.33 -28.01 -42.72
CA ARG A 71 10.88 -27.79 -41.39
C ARG A 71 11.29 -26.33 -41.19
N TYR A 72 11.89 -25.70 -42.20
CA TYR A 72 12.18 -24.26 -42.16
C TYR A 72 10.91 -23.41 -41.99
N ARG A 73 9.86 -23.71 -42.76
CA ARG A 73 8.57 -23.01 -42.65
C ARG A 73 7.95 -23.18 -41.27
N LEU A 74 8.05 -24.37 -40.67
CA LEU A 74 7.57 -24.61 -39.30
C LEU A 74 8.27 -23.71 -38.29
N TYR A 75 9.61 -23.65 -38.33
CA TYR A 75 10.37 -22.74 -37.47
C TYR A 75 9.98 -21.28 -37.69
N TYR A 76 9.84 -20.85 -38.95
CA TYR A 76 9.42 -19.49 -39.29
C TYR A 76 8.07 -19.12 -38.68
N HIS A 77 7.07 -20.00 -38.80
CA HIS A 77 5.75 -19.76 -38.19
C HIS A 77 5.82 -19.72 -36.66
N TYR A 78 6.61 -20.59 -36.04
CA TYR A 78 6.82 -20.55 -34.59
C TYR A 78 7.49 -19.26 -34.13
N PHE A 79 8.53 -18.78 -34.83
CA PHE A 79 9.17 -17.51 -34.50
C PHE A 79 8.21 -16.33 -34.63
N HIS A 80 7.38 -16.32 -35.69
CA HIS A 80 6.38 -15.27 -35.87
C HIS A 80 5.38 -15.27 -34.72
N LYS A 81 4.83 -16.44 -34.37
CA LYS A 81 3.90 -16.58 -33.25
C LYS A 81 4.52 -16.11 -31.92
N LEU A 82 5.75 -16.52 -31.63
CA LEU A 82 6.46 -16.08 -30.41
C LEU A 82 6.67 -14.56 -30.41
N ASN A 83 6.95 -13.96 -31.57
CA ASN A 83 7.11 -12.52 -31.69
C ASN A 83 5.79 -11.77 -31.42
N ASP A 84 4.69 -12.25 -32.00
CA ASP A 84 3.35 -11.69 -31.78
C ASP A 84 2.94 -11.80 -30.29
N GLU A 85 3.23 -12.95 -29.65
CA GLU A 85 2.99 -13.17 -28.22
C GLU A 85 3.86 -12.25 -27.34
N GLN A 86 5.13 -12.03 -27.71
CA GLN A 86 6.02 -11.11 -27.02
C GLN A 86 5.56 -9.66 -27.13
N GLU A 87 5.11 -9.23 -28.32
CA GLU A 87 4.60 -7.87 -28.54
C GLU A 87 3.30 -7.63 -27.76
N ALA A 88 2.34 -8.55 -27.86
CA ALA A 88 1.11 -8.50 -27.08
C ALA A 88 1.37 -8.52 -25.57
N GLY A 89 2.33 -9.35 -25.14
CA GLY A 89 2.82 -9.41 -23.76
C GLY A 89 3.40 -8.07 -23.30
N GLY A 90 4.25 -7.44 -24.10
CA GLY A 90 4.85 -6.14 -23.79
C GLY A 90 3.80 -5.03 -23.62
N ILE A 91 2.79 -4.98 -24.49
CA ILE A 91 1.65 -4.05 -24.36
C ILE A 91 0.88 -4.31 -23.06
N ALA A 92 0.64 -5.59 -22.73
CA ALA A 92 -0.06 -5.96 -21.49
C ALA A 92 0.76 -5.59 -20.24
N LEU A 93 2.08 -5.81 -20.25
CA LEU A 93 2.99 -5.47 -19.16
C LEU A 93 3.01 -3.95 -18.91
N LYS A 94 3.03 -3.15 -19.98
CA LYS A 94 2.96 -1.69 -19.84
C LYS A 94 1.66 -1.24 -19.18
N LYS A 95 0.53 -1.86 -19.53
CA LYS A 95 -0.77 -1.58 -18.88
C LYS A 95 -0.77 -1.95 -17.40
N THR A 96 -0.16 -3.07 -17.02
CA THR A 96 -0.07 -3.47 -15.61
C THR A 96 0.89 -2.56 -14.83
N GLU A 97 1.96 -2.08 -15.46
CA GLU A 97 2.84 -1.07 -14.89
C GLU A 97 2.10 0.24 -14.60
N GLU A 98 1.34 0.77 -15.56
CA GLU A 98 0.50 1.97 -15.39
C GLU A 98 -0.52 1.78 -14.26
N LYS A 99 -1.10 0.57 -14.15
CA LYS A 99 -2.00 0.20 -13.05
C LYS A 99 -1.28 0.24 -11.70
N VAL A 100 -0.06 -0.30 -11.59
CA VAL A 100 0.75 -0.22 -10.36
C VAL A 100 0.98 1.24 -9.96
N GLN A 101 1.39 2.10 -10.90
CA GLN A 101 1.62 3.52 -10.60
C GLN A 101 0.34 4.21 -10.11
N THR A 102 -0.78 3.94 -10.77
CA THR A 102 -2.08 4.47 -10.35
C THR A 102 -2.45 4.02 -8.93
N GLN A 103 -2.27 2.73 -8.60
CA GLN A 103 -2.55 2.23 -7.25
C GLN A 103 -1.58 2.80 -6.19
N ARG A 104 -0.31 3.04 -6.54
CA ARG A 104 0.64 3.73 -5.65
C ARG A 104 0.16 5.14 -5.32
N MET A 105 -0.25 5.92 -6.31
CA MET A 105 -0.78 7.26 -6.10
C MET A 105 -2.04 7.25 -5.21
N LEU A 106 -2.94 6.28 -5.42
CA LEU A 106 -4.14 6.11 -4.59
C LEU A 106 -3.79 5.77 -3.13
N LEU A 107 -2.83 4.86 -2.91
CA LEU A 107 -2.34 4.53 -1.58
C LEU A 107 -1.78 5.77 -0.88
N THR A 108 -0.88 6.51 -1.55
CA THR A 108 -0.32 7.76 -1.01
C THR A 108 -1.42 8.74 -0.62
N LYS A 109 -2.43 8.92 -1.47
CA LYS A 109 -3.57 9.81 -1.19
C LYS A 109 -4.35 9.39 0.05
N GLU A 110 -4.67 8.10 0.21
CA GLU A 110 -5.39 7.62 1.40
C GLU A 110 -4.52 7.65 2.66
N SER A 111 -3.22 7.37 2.56
CA SER A 111 -2.26 7.50 3.67
C SER A 111 -2.16 8.95 4.17
N ILE A 112 -2.09 9.94 3.26
CA ILE A 112 -2.10 11.36 3.63
C ILE A 112 -3.38 11.70 4.39
N LYS A 113 -4.55 11.35 3.84
CA LYS A 113 -5.86 11.64 4.48
C LYS A 113 -5.98 11.00 5.86
N LYS A 114 -5.51 9.77 6.03
CA LYS A 114 -5.44 9.10 7.34
C LYS A 114 -4.53 9.88 8.28
N LYS A 115 -3.31 10.18 7.84
CA LYS A 115 -2.29 10.84 8.67
C LYS A 115 -2.75 12.21 9.15
N THR A 116 -3.44 12.99 8.31
CA THR A 116 -4.04 14.28 8.70
C THR A 116 -4.99 14.13 9.89
N LEU A 117 -5.83 13.09 9.92
CA LEU A 117 -6.75 12.85 11.04
C LEU A 117 -6.04 12.32 12.28
N GLU A 118 -5.00 11.51 12.13
CA GLU A 118 -4.16 11.06 13.25
C GLU A 118 -3.49 12.26 13.92
N THR A 119 -2.84 13.13 13.14
CA THR A 119 -2.23 14.36 13.65
C THR A 119 -3.25 15.26 14.33
N LEU A 120 -4.46 15.41 13.77
CA LEU A 120 -5.51 16.18 14.42
C LEU A 120 -5.93 15.58 15.77
N LYS A 121 -6.04 14.25 15.85
CA LYS A 121 -6.34 13.54 17.10
C LYS A 121 -5.25 13.76 18.14
N ASP A 122 -3.98 13.66 17.74
CA ASP A 122 -2.83 13.83 18.62
C ASP A 122 -2.79 15.26 19.19
N VAL A 123 -3.03 16.28 18.35
CA VAL A 123 -3.12 17.68 18.79
C VAL A 123 -4.27 17.89 19.79
N GLN A 124 -5.45 17.33 19.52
CA GLN A 124 -6.58 17.43 20.46
C GLN A 124 -6.31 16.70 21.76
N HIS A 125 -5.61 15.56 21.70
CA HIS A 125 -5.24 14.80 22.88
C HIS A 125 -4.23 15.55 23.75
N GLY A 126 -3.20 16.16 23.15
CA GLY A 126 -2.23 16.99 23.86
C GLY A 126 -2.90 18.16 24.59
N ARG A 127 -3.81 18.88 23.91
CA ARG A 127 -4.59 19.96 24.55
C ARG A 127 -5.45 19.46 25.71
N TYR A 128 -6.07 18.29 25.56
CA TYR A 128 -6.84 17.67 26.64
C TYR A 128 -5.95 17.35 27.85
N GLN A 129 -4.75 16.81 27.63
CA GLN A 129 -3.80 16.51 28.70
C GLN A 129 -3.34 17.79 29.43
N GLU A 130 -3.03 18.86 28.69
CA GLU A 130 -2.66 20.15 29.29
C GLU A 130 -3.77 20.74 30.16
N ILE A 131 -5.03 20.69 29.70
CA ILE A 131 -6.18 21.21 30.45
C ILE A 131 -6.43 20.34 31.69
N SER A 132 -6.44 19.01 31.54
CA SER A 132 -6.62 18.07 32.66
C SER A 132 -5.54 18.28 33.72
N GLY A 133 -4.27 18.44 33.31
CA GLY A 133 -3.17 18.69 34.24
C GLY A 133 -3.31 20.01 35.00
N LYS A 134 -3.76 21.08 34.33
CA LYS A 134 -4.04 22.37 34.99
C LYS A 134 -5.21 22.29 35.98
N GLU A 135 -6.26 21.56 35.63
CA GLU A 135 -7.41 21.33 36.52
C GLU A 135 -7.01 20.51 37.75
N GLU A 136 -6.23 19.44 37.55
CA GLU A 136 -5.69 18.61 38.64
C GLU A 136 -4.80 19.43 39.58
N GLN A 137 -3.87 20.23 39.03
CA GLN A 137 -3.00 21.11 39.83
C GLN A 137 -3.83 22.12 40.64
N LYS A 138 -4.81 22.79 40.01
CA LYS A 138 -5.69 23.74 40.71
C LYS A 138 -6.45 23.07 41.86
N MET A 139 -6.96 21.86 41.64
CA MET A 139 -7.63 21.09 42.69
C MET A 139 -6.68 20.72 43.83
N MET A 140 -5.43 20.34 43.54
CA MET A 140 -4.42 20.08 44.55
C MET A 140 -4.12 21.33 45.39
N ASP A 141 -3.94 22.48 44.75
CA ASP A 141 -3.67 23.75 45.45
C ASP A 141 -4.87 24.14 46.35
N GLU A 142 -6.10 24.02 45.86
CA GLU A 142 -7.31 24.29 46.63
C GLU A 142 -7.44 23.35 47.85
N THR A 143 -7.17 22.05 47.69
CA THR A 143 -7.20 21.10 48.81
C THR A 143 -6.11 21.37 49.84
N ALA A 144 -4.91 21.76 49.42
CA ALA A 144 -3.83 22.15 50.32
C ALA A 144 -4.19 23.38 51.15
N ILE A 145 -4.77 24.42 50.53
CA ILE A 145 -5.22 25.64 51.23
C ILE A 145 -6.32 25.31 52.25
N ILE A 146 -7.31 24.48 51.88
CA ILE A 146 -8.39 24.07 52.80
C ILE A 146 -7.83 23.25 53.96
N GLY A 147 -6.87 22.36 53.69
CA GLY A 147 -6.19 21.56 54.71
C GLY A 147 -5.45 22.43 55.72
N ILE A 148 -4.65 23.40 55.24
CA ILE A 148 -3.91 24.35 56.10
C ILE A 148 -4.88 25.18 56.96
N LYS A 149 -6.00 25.66 56.39
CA LYS A 149 -7.02 26.41 57.14
C LYS A 149 -7.68 25.59 58.25
N ARG A 150 -7.78 24.27 58.12
CA ARG A 150 -8.35 23.37 59.15
C ARG A 150 -7.38 23.03 60.27
N VAL A 151 -6.06 23.12 60.04
CA VAL A 151 -5.03 22.83 61.04
C VAL A 151 -4.76 24.06 61.93
N ASN A 152 -5.07 25.26 61.44
CA ASN A 152 -4.88 26.53 62.15
C ASN A 152 -6.16 27.05 62.86
N LEU A 153 -7.16 26.18 63.08
CA LEU A 153 -8.37 26.39 63.89
C LEU A 153 -8.36 25.39 65.05
#